data_AF-A0A8H7PJP4-F1
#
_entry.id   AF-A0A8H7PJP4-F1
#
_cell.length_a   1.000
_cell.length_b   1.000
_cell.length_c   1.000
_cell.angle_alpha   90.00
_cell.angle_beta   90.00
_cell.angle_gamma   90.00
#
_symmetry.space_group_name_H-M   'P 1'
#
loop_
_entity.id
_entity.type
_entity.pdbx_description
1 polymer ?
#
loop_
_entity_poly.entity_id
_entity_poly.type
_entity_poly.pdbx_seq_one_letter_code
_entity_poly.pdbx_strand_id
1 'polypeptide(L)'
;MRQKLKTSKTVLSWVNVYNRYIAFFLRSFGSCAKVPGIQHLDQISECMKTIQSLVFHEQNGNALAALKESFEVFQSTDILNMWAYWPLPAGGLGMTNYLITIGALRKSFSEVEYTNFTDLPKKDNIGWEDQEKAKETARKDLNIIIEALDNPSSELYRSRNIYLPQTFEAYCSLRETENWYWSKRLCELLEVIQPADPVKLDSNTKSQLDNLGLSANDETHAKRVINYYNNQLGNAFGGLEFLDMALIPKSLVQSLNKAKVRWDA
;
A
#
# COMPACT_ATOMS: atom_id res chain seq x y z
N MET A 1 -13.35 -18.91 1.21
CA MET A 1 -12.26 -19.10 2.22
C MET A 1 -12.51 -20.31 3.12
N ARG A 2 -13.52 -20.29 4.02
CA ARG A 2 -13.77 -21.36 5.00
C ARG A 2 -13.79 -22.78 4.43
N GLN A 3 -14.54 -23.01 3.34
CA GLN A 3 -14.61 -24.34 2.71
C GLN A 3 -13.25 -24.83 2.22
N LYS A 4 -12.48 -23.97 1.52
CA LYS A 4 -11.17 -24.34 0.99
C LYS A 4 -10.14 -24.61 2.09
N LEU A 5 -10.20 -23.89 3.21
CA LEU A 5 -9.37 -24.16 4.39
C LEU A 5 -9.68 -25.54 5.01
N LYS A 6 -10.96 -25.93 5.08
CA LYS A 6 -11.36 -27.27 5.55
C LYS A 6 -10.89 -28.40 4.62
N THR A 7 -10.77 -28.14 3.32
CA THR A 7 -10.31 -29.14 2.34
C THR A 7 -8.77 -29.31 2.34
N SER A 8 -8.02 -28.38 2.93
CA SER A 8 -6.57 -28.44 3.00
C SER A 8 -6.08 -29.57 3.89
N LYS A 9 -5.48 -30.60 3.29
CA LYS A 9 -4.96 -31.79 3.99
C LYS A 9 -3.60 -31.59 4.66
N THR A 10 -2.88 -30.53 4.30
CA THR A 10 -1.52 -30.27 4.81
C THR A 10 -1.43 -28.84 5.35
N VAL A 11 -0.57 -28.64 6.35
CA VAL A 11 -0.30 -27.33 6.95
C VAL A 11 0.10 -26.30 5.88
N LEU A 12 1.03 -26.65 4.99
CA LEU A 12 1.50 -25.74 3.94
C LEU A 12 0.39 -25.39 2.94
N SER A 13 -0.47 -26.35 2.58
CA SER A 13 -1.64 -26.08 1.74
C SER A 13 -2.60 -25.10 2.42
N TRP A 14 -2.86 -25.31 3.71
CA TRP A 14 -3.71 -24.43 4.50
C TRP A 14 -3.16 -23.00 4.54
N VAL A 15 -1.88 -22.83 4.85
CA VAL A 15 -1.20 -21.52 4.92
C VAL A 15 -1.19 -20.83 3.57
N ASN A 16 -0.92 -21.57 2.48
CA ASN A 16 -0.96 -21.01 1.13
C ASN A 16 -2.35 -20.52 0.74
N VAL A 17 -3.40 -21.28 1.07
CA VAL A 17 -4.80 -20.86 0.83
C VAL A 17 -5.11 -19.60 1.65
N TYR A 18 -4.77 -19.60 2.94
CA TYR A 18 -4.95 -18.46 3.82
C TYR A 18 -4.25 -17.21 3.28
N ASN A 19 -2.94 -17.29 3.01
CA ASN A 19 -2.12 -16.19 2.50
C ASN A 19 -2.68 -15.61 1.20
N ARG A 20 -3.17 -16.45 0.28
CA ARG A 20 -3.79 -15.98 -0.98
C ARG A 20 -5.05 -15.16 -0.73
N TYR A 21 -5.91 -15.58 0.21
CA TYR A 21 -7.10 -14.81 0.57
C TYR A 21 -6.73 -13.49 1.25
N ILE A 22 -5.77 -13.50 2.19
CA ILE A 22 -5.31 -12.26 2.82
C ILE A 22 -4.70 -11.30 1.79
N ALA A 23 -3.86 -11.80 0.88
CA ALA A 23 -3.30 -11.00 -0.20
C ALA A 23 -4.38 -10.44 -1.13
N PHE A 24 -5.43 -11.23 -1.43
CA PHE A 24 -6.58 -10.76 -2.20
C PHE A 24 -7.32 -9.61 -1.50
N PHE A 25 -7.60 -9.74 -0.20
CA PHE A 25 -8.27 -8.70 0.58
C PHE A 25 -7.43 -7.43 0.66
N LEU A 26 -6.14 -7.55 1.01
CA LEU A 26 -5.23 -6.40 1.09
C LEU A 26 -5.04 -5.73 -0.27
N ARG A 27 -5.06 -6.46 -1.38
CA ARG A 27 -5.01 -5.87 -2.73
C ARG A 27 -6.32 -5.17 -3.10
N SER A 28 -7.46 -5.72 -2.66
CA SER A 28 -8.78 -5.22 -3.07
C SER A 28 -9.19 -3.96 -2.33
N PHE A 29 -8.88 -3.88 -1.04
CA PHE A 29 -9.28 -2.74 -0.20
C PHE A 29 -8.21 -2.32 0.81
N GLY A 30 -7.01 -2.90 0.78
CA GLY A 30 -5.92 -2.52 1.70
C GLY A 30 -5.04 -1.37 1.21
N SER A 31 -5.17 -0.96 -0.05
CA SER A 31 -4.46 0.22 -0.59
C SER A 31 -5.11 1.51 -0.11
N CYS A 32 -4.34 2.36 0.56
CA CYS A 32 -4.85 3.63 1.08
C CYS A 32 -4.19 4.80 0.34
N ALA A 33 -5.01 5.69 -0.22
CA ALA A 33 -4.54 7.00 -0.67
C ALA A 33 -4.37 7.95 0.54
N LYS A 34 -3.79 9.14 0.33
CA LYS A 34 -3.67 10.15 1.40
C LYS A 34 -5.03 10.69 1.83
N VAL A 35 -5.99 10.84 0.90
CA VAL A 35 -7.31 11.46 1.16
C VAL A 35 -8.11 10.78 2.27
N PRO A 36 -8.36 9.45 2.24
CA PRO A 36 -9.21 8.80 3.24
C PRO A 36 -8.58 8.77 4.63
N GLY A 37 -7.27 9.03 4.72
CA GLY A 37 -6.55 9.18 5.97
C GLY A 37 -6.50 7.90 6.82
N ILE A 38 -6.23 8.10 8.11
CA ILE A 38 -6.17 7.02 9.10
C ILE A 38 -7.53 6.35 9.34
N GLN A 39 -8.64 7.06 9.10
CA GLN A 39 -9.98 6.52 9.28
C GLN A 39 -10.24 5.32 8.36
N HIS A 40 -9.75 5.39 7.13
CA HIS A 40 -9.86 4.27 6.20
C HIS A 40 -9.05 3.04 6.66
N LEU A 41 -7.88 3.25 7.25
CA LEU A 41 -7.11 2.15 7.86
C LEU A 41 -7.86 1.47 9.01
N ASP A 42 -8.55 2.26 9.86
CA ASP A 42 -9.36 1.71 10.94
C ASP A 42 -10.55 0.90 10.37
N GLN A 43 -11.18 1.37 9.29
CA GLN A 43 -12.22 0.61 8.57
C GLN A 43 -11.69 -0.69 7.95
N ILE A 44 -10.49 -0.66 7.35
CA ILE A 44 -9.84 -1.87 6.82
C ILE A 44 -9.56 -2.87 7.94
N SER A 45 -9.05 -2.39 9.07
CA SER A 45 -8.76 -3.22 10.25
C SER A 45 -10.03 -3.88 10.78
N GLU A 46 -11.12 -3.12 10.92
CA GLU A 46 -12.41 -3.64 11.38
C GLU A 46 -13.05 -4.60 10.36
N CYS A 47 -12.95 -4.32 9.07
CA CYS A 47 -13.38 -5.22 8.01
C CYS A 47 -12.61 -6.54 8.06
N MET A 48 -11.28 -6.49 8.18
CA MET A 48 -10.44 -7.68 8.32
C MET A 48 -10.80 -8.48 9.57
N LYS A 49 -11.00 -7.81 10.72
CA LYS A 49 -11.46 -8.46 11.96
C LYS A 49 -12.81 -9.15 11.76
N THR A 50 -13.77 -8.49 11.11
CA THR A 50 -15.07 -9.06 10.79
C THR A 50 -14.94 -10.30 9.91
N ILE A 51 -14.15 -10.24 8.83
CA ILE A 51 -13.88 -11.39 7.95
C ILE A 51 -13.28 -12.55 8.75
N GLN A 52 -12.29 -12.27 9.61
CA GLN A 52 -11.63 -13.28 10.44
C GLN A 52 -12.63 -13.92 11.42
N SER A 53 -13.45 -13.14 12.11
CA SER A 53 -14.49 -13.64 13.01
C SER A 53 -15.55 -14.48 12.28
N LEU A 54 -15.91 -14.15 11.04
CA LEU A 54 -16.83 -14.95 10.24
C LEU A 54 -16.23 -16.28 9.79
N VAL A 55 -14.95 -16.29 9.42
CA VAL A 55 -14.27 -17.51 8.95
C VAL A 55 -13.89 -18.43 10.12
N PHE A 56 -13.41 -17.85 11.22
CA PHE A 56 -12.87 -18.53 12.41
C PHE A 56 -13.70 -18.23 13.67
N HIS A 57 -15.03 -18.25 13.54
CA HIS A 57 -15.98 -18.02 14.64
C HIS A 57 -15.72 -18.90 15.89
N GLU A 58 -15.39 -20.18 15.70
CA GLU A 58 -15.06 -21.12 16.79
C GLU A 58 -13.81 -20.70 17.58
N GLN A 59 -12.84 -20.05 16.91
CA GLN A 59 -11.56 -19.61 17.51
C GLN A 59 -11.51 -18.09 17.73
N ASN A 60 -12.68 -17.45 17.88
CA ASN A 60 -12.80 -16.00 18.12
C ASN A 60 -12.03 -15.13 17.10
N GLY A 61 -12.03 -15.52 15.82
CA GLY A 61 -11.33 -14.81 14.75
C GLY A 61 -9.81 -15.03 14.71
N ASN A 62 -9.27 -15.96 15.48
CA ASN A 62 -7.84 -16.25 15.50
C ASN A 62 -7.47 -17.35 14.50
N ALA A 63 -6.95 -16.94 13.34
CA ALA A 63 -6.51 -17.85 12.29
C ALA A 63 -5.40 -18.82 12.73
N LEU A 64 -4.48 -18.38 13.61
CA LEU A 64 -3.40 -19.24 14.11
C LEU A 64 -3.94 -20.30 15.07
N ALA A 65 -4.91 -19.95 15.92
CA ALA A 65 -5.59 -20.93 16.76
C ALA A 65 -6.36 -21.96 15.90
N ALA A 66 -7.06 -21.51 14.85
CA ALA A 66 -7.72 -22.41 13.92
C ALA A 66 -6.74 -23.35 13.20
N LEU A 67 -5.54 -22.87 12.85
CA LEU A 67 -4.48 -23.72 12.31
C LEU A 67 -4.00 -24.76 13.34
N LYS A 68 -3.77 -24.35 14.60
CA LYS A 68 -3.33 -25.25 15.69
C LYS A 68 -4.33 -26.37 15.93
N GLU A 69 -5.63 -26.05 15.92
CA GLU A 69 -6.69 -27.06 16.09
C GLU A 69 -6.82 -27.99 14.88
N SER A 70 -6.57 -27.49 13.66
CA SER A 70 -6.72 -28.27 12.42
C SER A 70 -5.67 -29.37 12.24
N PHE A 71 -4.53 -29.32 12.94
CA PHE A 71 -3.42 -30.24 12.73
C PHE A 71 -2.81 -30.73 14.05
N GLU A 72 -2.82 -32.05 14.26
CA GLU A 72 -2.32 -32.71 15.49
C GLU A 72 -0.88 -32.34 15.86
N VAL A 73 -0.01 -32.14 14.86
CA VAL A 73 1.40 -31.72 15.05
C VAL A 73 1.54 -30.43 15.87
N PHE A 74 0.50 -29.60 15.89
CA PHE A 74 0.47 -28.33 16.60
C PHE A 74 -0.29 -28.37 17.92
N GLN A 75 -0.96 -29.49 18.24
CA GLN A 75 -1.69 -29.66 19.50
C GLN A 75 -0.75 -30.02 20.66
N SER A 76 0.36 -30.70 20.37
CA SER A 76 1.36 -31.12 21.38
C SER A 76 2.48 -30.11 21.61
N THR A 77 2.53 -29.02 20.84
CA THR A 77 3.68 -28.10 20.81
C THR A 77 3.21 -26.66 21.02
N ASP A 78 3.78 -25.97 22.01
CA ASP A 78 3.54 -24.54 22.15
C ASP A 78 4.34 -23.77 21.10
N ILE A 79 3.66 -23.38 20.04
CA ILE A 79 4.25 -22.63 18.93
C ILE A 79 4.13 -21.15 19.20
N LEU A 80 5.28 -20.48 19.17
CA LEU A 80 5.38 -19.03 19.21
C LEU A 80 4.72 -18.40 17.98
N ASN A 81 3.90 -17.37 18.24
CA ASN A 81 3.22 -16.64 17.18
C ASN A 81 4.22 -16.09 16.17
N MET A 82 5.35 -15.56 16.64
CA MET A 82 6.41 -15.05 15.78
C MET A 82 6.87 -16.10 14.74
N TRP A 83 7.14 -17.34 15.14
CA TRP A 83 7.61 -18.40 14.22
C TRP A 83 6.57 -18.70 13.13
N ALA A 84 5.28 -18.69 13.48
CA ALA A 84 4.22 -18.92 12.51
C ALA A 84 4.20 -17.84 11.40
N TYR A 85 4.53 -16.59 11.75
CA TYR A 85 4.59 -15.48 10.79
C TYR A 85 5.99 -15.23 10.20
N TRP A 86 7.00 -15.96 10.69
CA TRP A 86 8.38 -15.87 10.22
C TRP A 86 8.51 -16.39 8.77
N PRO A 87 9.38 -15.81 7.92
CA PRO A 87 9.47 -16.21 6.52
C PRO A 87 9.79 -17.70 6.36
N LEU A 88 9.08 -18.37 5.43
CA LEU A 88 9.32 -19.76 5.09
C LEU A 88 10.78 -20.04 4.65
N PRO A 89 11.45 -19.19 3.83
CA PRO A 89 12.87 -19.40 3.48
C PRO A 89 13.83 -19.35 4.67
N ALA A 90 13.41 -18.72 5.78
CA ALA A 90 14.16 -18.65 7.02
C ALA A 90 13.70 -19.67 8.06
N GLY A 91 12.93 -20.70 7.68
CA GLY A 91 12.50 -21.80 8.56
C GLY A 91 11.25 -21.53 9.39
N GLY A 92 10.57 -20.41 9.13
CA GLY A 92 9.25 -20.13 9.67
C GLY A 92 8.13 -20.82 8.88
N LEU A 93 6.89 -20.57 9.27
CA LEU A 93 5.74 -21.09 8.53
C LEU A 93 5.30 -20.17 7.37
N GLY A 94 5.71 -18.90 7.38
CA GLY A 94 5.39 -17.93 6.34
C GLY A 94 3.91 -17.53 6.30
N MET A 95 3.17 -17.68 7.40
CA MET A 95 1.78 -17.21 7.47
C MET A 95 1.73 -15.68 7.41
N THR A 96 0.69 -15.12 6.79
CA THR A 96 0.55 -13.66 6.66
C THR A 96 -0.21 -13.09 7.86
N ASN A 97 0.44 -12.20 8.62
CA ASN A 97 -0.27 -11.37 9.60
C ASN A 97 -0.64 -10.01 8.98
N TYR A 98 -1.91 -9.81 8.66
CA TYR A 98 -2.39 -8.56 8.06
C TYR A 98 -2.20 -7.34 8.98
N LEU A 99 -2.17 -7.53 10.30
CA LEU A 99 -1.95 -6.45 11.27
C LEU A 99 -0.54 -5.86 11.15
N ILE A 100 0.44 -6.64 10.71
CA ILE A 100 1.80 -6.13 10.47
C ILE A 100 1.78 -5.13 9.31
N THR A 101 1.06 -5.45 8.23
CA THR A 101 0.93 -4.56 7.06
C THR A 101 0.13 -3.30 7.41
N ILE A 102 -1.02 -3.45 8.07
CA ILE A 102 -1.86 -2.31 8.48
C ILE A 102 -1.11 -1.42 9.48
N GLY A 103 -0.40 -2.01 10.45
CA GLY A 103 0.41 -1.27 11.42
C GLY A 103 1.55 -0.49 10.76
N ALA A 104 2.20 -1.07 9.74
CA ALA A 104 3.22 -0.36 8.96
C ALA A 104 2.62 0.81 8.15
N LEU A 105 1.44 0.64 7.55
CA LEU A 105 0.72 1.72 6.88
C LEU A 105 0.35 2.84 7.85
N ARG A 106 -0.16 2.49 9.04
CA ARG A 106 -0.54 3.46 10.08
C ARG A 106 0.62 4.36 10.48
N LYS A 107 1.84 3.81 10.57
CA LYS A 107 3.06 4.60 10.83
C LYS A 107 3.38 5.57 9.69
N SER A 108 3.20 5.17 8.44
CA SER A 108 3.38 6.09 7.31
C SER A 108 2.47 7.31 7.42
N PHE A 109 1.21 7.11 7.84
CA PHE A 109 0.27 8.23 8.00
C PHE A 109 0.66 9.23 9.10
N SER A 110 1.36 8.81 10.16
CA SER A 110 1.87 9.77 11.16
C SER A 110 2.98 10.66 10.63
N GLU A 111 3.60 10.29 9.50
CA GLU A 111 4.65 11.04 8.82
C GLU A 111 4.11 11.86 7.63
N VAL A 112 2.85 11.67 7.23
CA VAL A 112 2.24 12.42 6.13
C VAL A 112 1.92 13.84 6.58
N GLU A 113 2.61 14.81 5.98
CA GLU A 113 2.28 16.22 6.13
C GLU A 113 0.89 16.50 5.52
N TYR A 114 0.04 17.21 6.27
CA TYR A 114 -1.29 17.57 5.78
C TYR A 114 -1.17 18.38 4.49
N THR A 115 -1.90 17.95 3.47
CA THR A 115 -1.89 18.61 2.17
C THR A 115 -2.52 20.01 2.29
N ASN A 116 -1.70 21.06 2.13
CA ASN A 116 -2.12 22.44 2.31
C ASN A 116 -2.63 23.06 1.01
N PHE A 117 -3.89 23.45 0.93
CA PHE A 117 -4.51 24.04 -0.26
C PHE A 117 -4.38 25.58 -0.35
N THR A 118 -3.78 26.25 0.64
CA THR A 118 -3.73 27.72 0.70
C THR A 118 -2.95 28.37 -0.44
N ASP A 119 -2.09 27.62 -1.14
CA ASP A 119 -1.33 28.10 -2.29
C ASP A 119 -2.13 28.10 -3.59
N LEU A 120 -3.16 27.25 -3.72
CA LEU A 120 -3.86 27.05 -4.99
C LEU A 120 -4.73 28.24 -5.41
N PRO A 121 -5.52 28.88 -4.51
CA PRO A 121 -6.24 30.10 -4.90
C PRO A 121 -5.31 31.25 -5.30
N LYS A 122 -4.11 31.32 -4.72
CA LYS A 122 -3.10 32.30 -5.13
C LYS A 122 -2.58 32.01 -6.55
N LYS A 123 -2.38 30.73 -6.88
CA LYS A 123 -2.02 30.30 -8.24
C LYS A 123 -3.14 30.55 -9.25
N ASP A 124 -4.41 30.42 -8.85
CA ASP A 124 -5.53 30.80 -9.72
C ASP A 124 -5.46 32.28 -10.08
N ASN A 125 -5.22 33.16 -9.10
CA ASN A 125 -5.10 34.60 -9.35
C ASN A 125 -3.94 34.92 -10.31
N ILE A 126 -2.77 34.33 -10.08
CA ILE A 126 -1.60 34.51 -10.95
C ILE A 126 -1.89 34.01 -12.36
N GLY A 127 -2.44 32.80 -12.50
CA GLY A 127 -2.78 32.21 -13.79
C GLY A 127 -3.81 33.04 -14.57
N TRP A 128 -4.80 33.61 -13.86
CA TRP A 128 -5.77 34.54 -14.44
C TRP A 128 -5.13 35.84 -14.91
N GLU A 129 -4.27 36.47 -14.10
CA GLU A 129 -3.55 37.69 -14.48
C GLU A 129 -2.68 37.48 -15.72
N ASP A 130 -1.99 36.35 -15.81
CA ASP A 130 -1.16 36.01 -16.96
C ASP A 130 -2.02 35.77 -18.22
N GLN A 131 -3.19 35.16 -18.07
CA GLN A 131 -4.13 34.98 -19.17
C GLN A 131 -4.71 36.33 -19.64
N GLU A 132 -5.05 37.24 -18.73
CA GLU A 132 -5.54 38.59 -19.08
C GLU A 132 -4.46 39.40 -19.79
N LYS A 133 -3.20 39.33 -19.33
CA LYS A 133 -2.06 39.94 -20.04
C LYS A 133 -1.87 39.35 -21.43
N ALA A 134 -2.03 38.03 -21.57
CA ALA A 134 -1.93 37.35 -22.87
C ALA A 134 -3.05 37.78 -23.84
N LYS A 135 -4.29 37.91 -23.36
CA LYS A 135 -5.41 38.46 -24.17
C LYS A 135 -5.15 39.89 -24.60
N GLU A 136 -4.67 40.74 -23.70
CA GLU A 136 -4.39 42.14 -24.02
C GLU A 136 -3.24 42.27 -25.03
N THR A 137 -2.18 41.47 -24.88
CA THR A 137 -1.06 41.43 -25.83
C THR A 137 -1.53 40.95 -27.20
N ALA A 138 -2.32 39.86 -27.25
CA ALA A 138 -2.91 39.36 -28.47
C ALA A 138 -3.84 40.39 -29.15
N ARG A 139 -4.58 41.19 -28.38
CA ARG A 139 -5.42 42.28 -28.91
C ARG A 139 -4.58 43.40 -29.51
N LYS A 140 -3.46 43.77 -28.90
CA LYS A 140 -2.54 44.79 -29.43
C LYS A 140 -1.86 44.33 -30.72
N ASP A 141 -1.29 43.12 -30.72
CA ASP A 141 -0.67 42.53 -31.91
C ASP A 141 -1.67 42.44 -33.07
N LEU A 142 -2.91 42.10 -32.75
CA LEU A 142 -4.00 42.06 -33.71
C LEU A 142 -4.33 43.44 -34.29
N ASN A 143 -4.48 44.48 -33.46
CA ASN A 143 -4.75 45.82 -33.94
C ASN A 143 -3.66 46.30 -34.91
N ILE A 144 -2.39 45.99 -34.61
CA ILE A 144 -1.25 46.28 -35.50
C ILE A 144 -1.40 45.54 -36.84
N ILE A 145 -1.82 44.27 -36.82
CA ILE A 145 -2.02 43.47 -38.05
C ILE A 145 -3.21 43.96 -38.87
N ILE A 146 -4.33 44.36 -38.23
CA ILE A 146 -5.49 44.96 -38.90
C ILE A 146 -5.10 46.26 -39.58
N GLU A 147 -4.38 47.13 -38.87
CA GLU A 147 -3.90 48.41 -39.41
C GLU A 147 -2.92 48.21 -40.58
N ALA A 148 -2.22 47.07 -40.62
CA ALA A 148 -1.26 46.74 -41.68
C ALA A 148 -1.88 46.01 -42.89
N LEU A 149 -3.12 45.52 -42.84
CA LEU A 149 -3.75 44.71 -43.90
C LEU A 149 -5.11 45.30 -44.33
N ASP A 150 -5.19 45.78 -45.57
CA ASP A 150 -6.39 46.40 -46.18
C ASP A 150 -7.63 45.47 -46.28
N ASN A 151 -7.51 44.17 -45.98
CA ASN A 151 -8.66 43.26 -45.97
C ASN A 151 -8.41 42.02 -45.08
N PRO A 152 -8.84 42.02 -43.79
CA PRO A 152 -8.56 40.92 -42.88
C PRO A 152 -9.63 39.84 -42.97
N SER A 153 -9.35 38.75 -43.69
CA SER A 153 -10.15 37.53 -43.60
C SER A 153 -10.05 36.93 -42.18
N SER A 154 -11.10 37.13 -41.39
CA SER A 154 -11.16 36.96 -39.94
C SER A 154 -11.24 35.50 -39.43
N GLU A 155 -10.68 34.51 -40.13
CA GLU A 155 -10.76 33.11 -39.69
C GLU A 155 -9.68 32.74 -38.67
N LEU A 156 -8.50 33.36 -38.74
CA LEU A 156 -7.44 33.21 -37.73
C LEU A 156 -7.85 33.78 -36.35
N TYR A 157 -8.84 34.67 -36.31
CA TYR A 157 -9.41 35.26 -35.08
C TYR A 157 -10.14 34.25 -34.19
N ARG A 158 -10.86 33.30 -34.80
CA ARG A 158 -11.79 32.44 -34.06
C ARG A 158 -11.08 31.34 -33.30
N SER A 159 -9.88 30.93 -33.73
CA SER A 159 -9.26 29.73 -33.16
C SER A 159 -8.53 29.97 -31.84
N ARG A 160 -8.02 31.19 -31.55
CA ARG A 160 -7.25 31.46 -30.32
C ARG A 160 -8.02 32.17 -29.19
N ASN A 161 -8.98 33.04 -29.49
CA ASN A 161 -9.69 33.83 -28.46
C ASN A 161 -11.02 33.22 -27.99
N ILE A 162 -11.63 32.30 -28.76
CA ILE A 162 -12.95 31.74 -28.43
C ILE A 162 -12.90 30.76 -27.24
N TYR A 163 -11.74 30.15 -26.99
CA TYR A 163 -11.61 29.13 -25.95
C TYR A 163 -11.07 29.64 -24.62
N LEU A 164 -10.70 30.92 -24.51
CA LEU A 164 -10.21 31.48 -23.24
C LEU A 164 -11.40 31.96 -22.39
N PRO A 165 -11.48 31.54 -21.11
CA PRO A 165 -12.57 31.96 -20.22
C PRO A 165 -12.60 33.48 -20.06
N GLN A 166 -13.81 34.05 -20.08
CA GLN A 166 -14.04 35.51 -20.10
C GLN A 166 -14.12 36.14 -18.71
N THR A 167 -14.37 35.34 -17.68
CA THR A 167 -14.41 35.78 -16.28
C THR A 167 -13.48 34.92 -15.43
N PHE A 168 -13.05 35.47 -14.28
CA PHE A 168 -12.29 34.69 -13.31
C PHE A 168 -13.07 33.47 -12.80
N GLU A 169 -14.39 33.59 -12.67
CA GLU A 169 -15.26 32.47 -12.30
C GLU A 169 -15.26 31.38 -13.38
N ALA A 170 -15.36 31.77 -14.66
CA ALA A 170 -15.25 30.83 -15.78
C ALA A 170 -13.86 30.16 -15.81
N TYR A 171 -12.79 30.90 -15.49
CA TYR A 171 -11.45 30.32 -15.35
C TYR A 171 -11.38 29.30 -14.20
N CYS A 172 -11.95 29.64 -13.04
CA CYS A 172 -12.05 28.72 -11.91
C CYS A 172 -12.90 27.48 -12.21
N SER A 173 -13.87 27.57 -13.11
CA SER A 173 -14.67 26.41 -13.53
C SER A 173 -13.85 25.35 -14.28
N LEU A 174 -12.68 25.73 -14.84
CA LEU A 174 -11.78 24.84 -15.59
C LEU A 174 -10.69 24.20 -14.70
N ARG A 175 -10.77 24.35 -13.37
CA ARG A 175 -9.78 23.79 -12.43
C ARG A 175 -9.55 22.29 -12.60
N GLU A 176 -10.60 21.54 -12.91
CA GLU A 176 -10.56 20.09 -13.03
C GLU A 176 -10.06 19.61 -14.40
N THR A 177 -10.13 20.46 -15.43
CA THR A 177 -9.87 20.06 -16.82
C THR A 177 -8.60 20.67 -17.41
N GLU A 178 -8.32 21.94 -17.13
CA GLU A 178 -7.24 22.69 -17.80
C GLU A 178 -6.12 23.14 -16.86
N ASN A 179 -6.40 23.32 -15.57
CA ASN A 179 -5.40 23.78 -14.62
C ASN A 179 -4.54 22.63 -14.08
N TRP A 180 -3.36 22.46 -14.68
CA TRP A 180 -2.41 21.40 -14.34
C TRP A 180 -2.03 21.36 -12.85
N TYR A 181 -1.98 22.50 -12.15
CA TYR A 181 -1.58 22.54 -10.74
C TYR A 181 -2.65 22.01 -9.78
N TRP A 182 -3.94 22.13 -10.15
CA TRP A 182 -5.04 21.47 -9.44
C TRP A 182 -5.04 19.96 -9.71
N SER A 183 -4.87 19.55 -10.96
CA SER A 183 -4.72 18.13 -11.32
C SER A 183 -3.52 17.50 -10.62
N LYS A 184 -2.36 18.17 -10.59
CA LYS A 184 -1.18 17.73 -9.84
C LYS A 184 -1.50 17.51 -8.37
N ARG A 185 -2.21 18.45 -7.74
CA ARG A 185 -2.60 18.32 -6.32
C ARG A 185 -3.55 17.15 -6.10
N LEU A 186 -4.50 16.93 -7.00
CA LEU A 186 -5.37 15.77 -6.95
C LEU A 186 -4.57 14.46 -7.09
N CYS A 187 -3.60 14.41 -7.99
CA CYS A 187 -2.71 13.25 -8.10
C CYS A 187 -1.92 13.01 -6.80
N GLU A 188 -1.34 14.05 -6.20
CA GLU A 188 -0.61 13.96 -4.92
C GLU A 188 -1.49 13.39 -3.78
N LEU A 189 -2.78 13.71 -3.79
CA LEU A 189 -3.78 13.22 -2.83
C LEU A 189 -4.17 11.75 -3.08
N LEU A 190 -4.26 11.36 -4.35
CA LEU A 190 -4.59 10.00 -4.79
C LEU A 190 -3.39 9.04 -4.74
N GLU A 191 -2.18 9.54 -4.49
CA GLU A 191 -0.99 8.71 -4.30
C GLU A 191 -1.21 7.65 -3.21
N VAL A 192 -0.93 6.41 -3.58
CA VAL A 192 -1.03 5.27 -2.66
C VAL A 192 0.13 5.31 -1.68
N ILE A 193 -0.20 5.40 -0.40
CA ILE A 193 0.77 5.36 0.68
C ILE A 193 1.40 3.98 0.76
N GLN A 194 2.74 3.96 0.77
CA GLN A 194 3.50 2.74 0.98
C GLN A 194 3.66 2.48 2.49
N PRO A 195 3.65 1.21 2.93
CA PRO A 195 3.84 0.90 4.34
C PRO A 195 5.24 1.28 4.80
N ALA A 196 5.35 1.85 5.99
CA ALA A 196 6.60 2.39 6.51
C ALA A 196 7.71 1.34 6.54
N ASP A 197 8.94 1.83 6.42
CA ASP A 197 10.10 1.00 6.60
C ASP A 197 10.14 0.46 8.04
N PRO A 198 10.57 -0.80 8.23
CA PRO A 198 10.74 -1.34 9.56
C PRO A 198 11.76 -0.51 10.35
N VAL A 199 11.52 -0.41 11.66
CA VAL A 199 12.46 0.24 12.60
C VAL A 199 13.82 -0.43 12.50
N LYS A 200 14.89 0.38 12.63
CA LYS A 200 16.27 -0.10 12.64
C LYS A 200 16.44 -1.13 13.76
N LEU A 201 16.88 -2.32 13.36
CA LEU A 201 17.27 -3.38 14.27
C LEU A 201 18.61 -3.04 14.93
N ASP A 202 18.86 -3.60 16.10
CA ASP A 202 20.19 -3.56 16.71
C ASP A 202 21.23 -4.30 15.83
N SER A 203 22.50 -3.98 16.03
CA SER A 203 23.59 -4.47 15.18
C SER A 203 23.68 -6.00 15.17
N ASN A 204 23.35 -6.67 16.28
CA ASN A 204 23.45 -8.13 16.40
C ASN A 204 22.32 -8.82 15.62
N THR A 205 21.07 -8.42 15.89
CA THR A 205 19.87 -8.92 15.21
C THR A 205 19.94 -8.66 13.71
N LYS A 206 20.46 -7.50 13.29
CA LYS A 206 20.69 -7.20 11.88
C LYS A 206 21.68 -8.18 11.24
N SER A 207 22.84 -8.39 11.87
CA SER A 207 23.87 -9.31 11.36
C SER A 207 23.33 -10.74 11.23
N GLN A 208 22.55 -11.18 12.21
CA GLN A 208 21.88 -12.49 12.19
C GLN A 208 20.88 -12.61 11.05
N LEU A 209 20.07 -11.57 10.80
CA LEU A 209 19.11 -11.54 9.70
C LEU A 209 19.81 -11.55 8.32
N ASP A 210 20.87 -10.77 8.16
CA ASP A 210 21.64 -10.68 6.91
C ASP A 210 22.24 -12.05 6.53
N ASN A 211 22.68 -12.83 7.53
CA ASN A 211 23.20 -14.19 7.35
C ASN A 211 22.16 -15.21 6.84
N LEU A 212 20.86 -14.90 6.91
CA LEU A 212 19.82 -15.81 6.42
C LEU A 212 19.74 -15.85 4.89
N GLY A 213 20.31 -14.86 4.19
CA GLY A 213 20.31 -14.81 2.72
C GLY A 213 18.92 -14.68 2.11
N LEU A 214 18.05 -13.88 2.76
CA LEU A 214 16.68 -13.63 2.33
C LEU A 214 16.61 -12.72 1.09
N SER A 215 15.50 -12.82 0.35
CA SER A 215 15.19 -11.81 -0.67
C SER A 215 14.86 -10.47 -0.01
N ALA A 216 15.00 -9.35 -0.71
CA ALA A 216 14.71 -8.02 -0.16
C ALA A 216 13.27 -7.90 0.42
N ASN A 217 12.30 -8.56 -0.21
CA ASN A 217 10.91 -8.59 0.26
C ASN A 217 10.76 -9.43 1.54
N ASP A 218 11.38 -10.61 1.58
CA ASP A 218 11.34 -11.50 2.74
C ASP A 218 12.09 -10.89 3.93
N GLU A 219 13.20 -10.20 3.68
CA GLU A 219 13.99 -9.49 4.67
C GLU A 219 13.18 -8.33 5.27
N THR A 220 12.51 -7.53 4.43
CA THR A 220 11.62 -6.46 4.88
C THR A 220 10.47 -7.00 5.73
N HIS A 221 9.87 -8.12 5.31
CA HIS A 221 8.84 -8.80 6.09
C HIS A 221 9.38 -9.32 7.43
N ALA A 222 10.54 -9.98 7.43
CA ALA A 222 11.20 -10.47 8.64
C ALA A 222 11.46 -9.34 9.65
N LYS A 223 12.00 -8.20 9.20
CA LYS A 223 12.20 -7.01 10.04
C LYS A 223 10.89 -6.52 10.66
N ARG A 224 9.80 -6.55 9.90
CA ARG A 224 8.47 -6.16 10.42
C ARG A 224 7.93 -7.17 11.44
N VAL A 225 8.15 -8.46 11.23
CA VAL A 225 7.81 -9.52 12.21
C VAL A 225 8.60 -9.35 13.50
N ILE A 226 9.92 -9.11 13.42
CA ILE A 226 10.77 -8.81 14.60
C ILE A 226 10.22 -7.62 15.37
N ASN A 227 9.97 -6.51 14.67
CA ASN A 227 9.48 -5.29 15.31
C ASN A 227 8.11 -5.47 15.96
N TYR A 228 7.22 -6.28 15.37
CA TYR A 228 5.89 -6.55 15.92
C TYR A 228 5.94 -7.51 17.12
N TYR A 229 6.81 -8.52 17.09
CA TYR A 229 6.93 -9.57 18.11
C TYR A 229 8.17 -9.44 18.99
N ASN A 230 8.74 -8.24 19.13
CA ASN A 230 9.98 -8.01 19.86
C ASN A 230 9.95 -8.60 21.29
N ASN A 231 8.81 -8.47 21.97
CA ASN A 231 8.61 -9.03 23.32
C ASN A 231 8.72 -10.57 23.34
N GLN A 232 8.30 -11.27 22.28
CA GLN A 232 8.44 -12.73 22.19
C GLN A 232 9.90 -13.13 21.94
N LEU A 233 10.64 -12.36 21.14
CA LEU A 233 12.06 -12.62 20.87
C LEU A 233 12.93 -12.51 22.12
N GLY A 234 12.80 -11.39 22.82
CA GLY A 234 13.58 -11.13 24.03
C GLY A 234 13.32 -12.17 25.12
N ASN A 235 12.07 -12.59 25.29
CA ASN A 235 11.67 -13.50 26.36
C ASN A 235 11.94 -14.99 26.04
N ALA A 236 11.82 -15.41 24.77
CA ALA A 236 11.91 -16.83 24.41
C ALA A 236 13.33 -17.27 24.00
N PHE A 237 14.09 -16.41 23.33
CA PHE A 237 15.34 -16.84 22.67
C PHE A 237 16.55 -15.93 22.94
N GLY A 238 16.35 -14.74 23.52
CA GLY A 238 17.43 -13.77 23.71
C GLY A 238 18.03 -13.22 22.40
N GLY A 239 17.47 -13.58 21.23
CA GLY A 239 17.96 -13.21 19.89
C GLY A 239 17.32 -14.04 18.77
N LEU A 240 17.87 -13.97 17.54
CA LEU A 240 17.40 -14.76 16.38
C LEU A 240 18.03 -16.15 16.24
N GLU A 241 18.77 -16.64 17.25
CA GLU A 241 19.54 -17.90 17.18
C GLU A 241 18.70 -19.19 17.31
N PHE A 242 17.39 -19.12 17.08
CA PHE A 242 16.50 -20.26 17.30
C PHE A 242 16.36 -21.21 16.10
N LEU A 243 16.94 -20.89 14.94
CA LEU A 243 16.88 -21.73 13.73
C LEU A 243 18.28 -21.99 13.16
N ASP A 244 18.71 -23.25 13.22
CA ASP A 244 19.90 -23.70 12.49
C ASP A 244 19.58 -23.77 11.00
N MET A 245 20.09 -22.79 10.25
CA MET A 245 19.91 -22.67 8.81
C MET A 245 20.51 -23.84 8.03
N ALA A 246 21.44 -24.62 8.61
CA ALA A 246 22.00 -25.81 7.98
C ALA A 246 20.98 -26.96 7.93
N LEU A 247 19.99 -26.97 8.83
CA LEU A 247 18.96 -28.00 8.90
C LEU A 247 17.77 -27.74 7.96
N ILE A 248 17.69 -26.55 7.34
CA ILE A 248 16.57 -26.19 6.45
C ILE A 248 16.88 -26.66 5.02
N PRO A 249 16.06 -27.57 4.43
CA PRO A 249 16.25 -28.01 3.06
C PRO A 249 15.81 -26.92 2.07
N LYS A 250 16.70 -25.96 1.79
CA LYS A 250 16.42 -24.76 0.97
C LYS A 250 15.83 -25.09 -0.42
N SER A 251 16.29 -26.15 -1.06
CA SER A 251 15.79 -26.60 -2.38
C SER A 251 14.33 -27.07 -2.32
N LEU A 252 13.94 -27.76 -1.24
CA LEU A 252 12.57 -28.19 -1.01
C LEU A 252 11.68 -26.97 -0.73
N VAL A 253 12.13 -26.04 0.11
CA VAL A 253 11.40 -24.80 0.43
C VAL A 253 11.13 -23.96 -0.83
N GLN A 254 12.13 -23.80 -1.70
CA GLN A 254 11.95 -23.10 -2.97
C GLN A 254 10.94 -23.80 -3.89
N SER A 255 10.95 -25.13 -3.92
CA SER A 255 10.01 -25.92 -4.71
C SER A 255 8.57 -25.81 -4.17
N LEU A 256 8.43 -25.78 -2.84
CA LEU A 256 7.14 -25.57 -2.17
C LEU A 256 6.57 -24.17 -2.41
N ASN A 257 7.40 -23.14 -2.42
CA ASN A 257 6.97 -21.78 -2.78
C ASN A 257 6.48 -21.68 -4.25
N LYS A 258 7.08 -22.47 -5.16
CA LYS A 258 6.67 -22.51 -6.58
C LYS A 258 5.46 -23.41 -6.83
N ALA A 259 5.11 -24.30 -5.90
CA ALA A 259 3.98 -25.20 -6.05
C ALA A 259 2.67 -24.40 -6.09
N LYS A 260 2.08 -24.29 -7.28
CA LYS A 260 0.78 -23.65 -7.47
C LYS A 260 -0.29 -24.51 -6.78
N VAL A 261 -1.00 -23.94 -5.80
CA VAL A 261 -2.28 -24.50 -5.34
C VAL A 261 -3.22 -24.53 -6.54
N ARG A 262 -3.61 -25.74 -6.95
CA ARG A 262 -4.63 -25.98 -7.98
C ARG A 262 -5.98 -25.56 -7.40
N TRP A 263 -6.72 -24.73 -8.12
CA TRP A 263 -8.04 -24.24 -7.69
C TRP A 263 -9.17 -25.23 -7.96
N ASP A 264 -8.87 -26.29 -8.72
CA ASP A 264 -9.84 -27.29 -9.16
C ASP A 264 -10.05 -28.35 -8.07
N ALA A 265 -11.12 -28.12 -7.31
CA ALA A 265 -11.97 -29.11 -6.66
C ALA A 265 -13.32 -28.45 -6.40
#